data_AF-A0A0U8RBJ6-F1
#
_entry.id   AF-A0A0U8RBJ6-F1
#
_cell.length_a   1.000
_cell.length_b   1.000
_cell.length_c   1.000
_cell.angle_alpha   90.00
_cell.angle_beta   90.00
_cell.angle_gamma   90.00
#
_symmetry.space_group_name_H-M   'P 1'
#
loop_
_entity.id
_entity.type
_entity.pdbx_description
1 polymer ?
#
loop_
_entity_poly.entity_id
_entity_poly.type
_entity_poly.pdbx_seq_one_letter_code
_entity_poly.pdbx_strand_id
1 'polypeptide(L)' 'MTKFFMFFFVLWSVFLAFVVSDVSAKVECENDYDCIRLYPQLLTRCHNGECVVMLYREGVSMKVEN' A
#
# COMPACT_ATOMS: atom_id res chain seq x y z
N MET A 1 -9.31 -12.43 38.08
CA MET A 1 -9.99 -11.93 36.86
C MET A 1 -9.09 -11.17 35.88
N THR A 2 -7.82 -10.86 36.21
CA THR A 2 -6.93 -10.04 35.36
C THR A 2 -6.25 -10.79 34.21
N LYS A 3 -6.14 -12.12 34.26
CA LYS A 3 -5.45 -12.91 33.22
C LYS A 3 -6.26 -13.07 31.92
N PHE A 4 -7.58 -13.17 32.02
CA PHE A 4 -8.45 -13.27 30.83
C PHE A 4 -8.45 -11.99 30.00
N PHE A 5 -8.41 -10.82 30.66
CA PHE A 5 -8.44 -9.52 29.97
C PHE A 5 -7.21 -9.30 29.07
N MET A 6 -6.03 -9.78 29.49
CA MET A 6 -4.82 -9.70 28.66
C MET A 6 -4.96 -10.47 27.35
N PHE A 7 -5.67 -11.60 27.34
CA PHE A 7 -5.81 -12.43 26.14
C PHE A 7 -6.69 -11.77 25.07
N PHE A 8 -7.81 -11.16 25.47
CA PHE A 8 -8.71 -10.47 24.53
C PHE A 8 -8.05 -9.26 23.86
N PHE A 9 -7.21 -8.52 24.60
CA PHE A 9 -6.51 -7.37 24.05
C PHE A 9 -5.49 -7.76 22.97
N VAL A 10 -4.79 -8.88 23.17
CA VAL A 10 -3.83 -9.42 22.19
C VAL A 10 -4.55 -9.91 20.93
N LEU A 11 -5.67 -10.63 21.07
CA LEU A 11 -6.44 -11.07 19.90
C LEU A 11 -7.00 -9.88 19.10
N TRP A 12 -7.47 -8.84 19.80
CA TRP A 12 -8.00 -7.64 19.18
C TRP A 12 -6.95 -6.87 18.38
N SER A 13 -5.73 -6.73 18.92
CA SER A 13 -4.64 -6.04 18.21
C SER A 13 -4.15 -6.81 16.98
N VAL A 14 -4.10 -8.15 17.05
CA VAL A 14 -3.76 -9.01 15.90
C VAL A 14 -4.82 -8.89 14.80
N PHE A 15 -6.11 -8.89 15.17
CA PHE A 15 -7.20 -8.72 14.21
C PHE A 15 -7.15 -7.34 13.54
N LEU A 16 -6.94 -6.26 14.30
CA LEU A 16 -6.76 -4.91 13.76
C LEU A 16 -5.56 -4.81 12.81
N ALA A 17 -4.42 -5.43 13.15
CA ALA A 17 -3.23 -5.44 12.31
C ALA A 17 -3.45 -6.19 10.98
N PHE A 18 -4.19 -7.30 11.02
CA PHE A 18 -4.56 -8.06 9.82
C PHE A 18 -5.49 -7.24 8.91
N VAL A 19 -6.55 -6.64 9.47
CA VAL A 19 -7.49 -5.79 8.72
C VAL A 19 -6.78 -4.59 8.07
N VAL A 20 -5.83 -3.94 8.76
CA VAL A 20 -5.08 -2.80 8.19
C VAL A 20 -4.18 -3.23 7.02
N SER A 21 -3.65 -4.46 7.04
CA SER A 21 -2.77 -4.97 5.99
C SER A 21 -3.55 -5.29 4.70
N ASP A 22 -4.80 -5.77 4.81
CA ASP A 22 -5.69 -6.00 3.67
C ASP A 22 -6.30 -4.70 3.08
N VAL A 23 -6.21 -3.56 3.79
CA VAL A 23 -6.69 -2.23 3.31
C VAL A 23 -5.59 -1.45 2.57
N SER A 24 -4.45 -2.08 2.25
CA SER A 24 -3.73 -1.68 1.04
C SER A 24 -4.53 -2.21 -0.15
N ALA A 25 -5.65 -1.54 -0.44
CA ALA A 25 -6.56 -1.91 -1.51
C ALA A 25 -5.75 -2.04 -2.81
N LYS A 26 -5.44 -3.27 -3.20
CA LYS A 26 -4.82 -3.59 -4.47
C LYS A 26 -5.79 -3.19 -5.54
N VAL A 27 -5.58 -2.00 -6.08
CA VAL A 27 -6.38 -1.49 -7.18
C VAL A 27 -5.93 -2.21 -8.43
N GLU A 28 -6.80 -3.06 -8.97
CA GLU A 28 -6.57 -3.67 -10.28
C GLU A 28 -6.54 -2.58 -11.36
N CYS A 29 -5.62 -2.73 -12.32
CA CYS A 29 -5.46 -1.81 -13.43
C CYS A 29 -5.19 -2.56 -14.73
N GLU A 30 -5.65 -1.97 -15.83
CA GLU A 30 -5.29 -2.45 -17.18
C GLU A 30 -4.11 -1.62 -17.72
N ASN A 31 -4.06 -0.34 -17.38
CA ASN A 31 -3.03 0.59 -17.83
C ASN A 31 -2.72 1.68 -16.79
N ASP A 32 -1.67 2.47 -17.04
CA ASP A 32 -1.20 3.53 -16.13
C ASP A 32 -2.25 4.64 -15.90
N TYR A 33 -3.13 4.89 -16.86
CA TYR A 33 -4.16 5.93 -16.74
C TYR A 33 -5.22 5.60 -15.69
N ASP A 34 -5.55 4.32 -15.51
CA ASP A 34 -6.50 3.88 -14.47
C ASP A 34 -5.99 4.28 -13.07
N CYS A 35 -4.69 4.08 -12.85
CA CYS A 35 -4.03 4.43 -11.60
C CYS A 35 -3.91 5.95 -11.40
N ILE A 36 -3.58 6.70 -12.45
CA ILE A 36 -3.49 8.16 -12.40
C ILE A 36 -4.86 8.79 -12.14
N ARG A 37 -5.93 8.23 -12.70
CA ARG A 37 -7.30 8.73 -12.47
C ARG A 37 -7.73 8.58 -11.01
N LEU A 38 -7.34 7.50 -10.35
CA LEU A 38 -7.68 7.22 -8.95
C LEU A 38 -6.79 8.01 -7.97
N TYR A 39 -5.53 8.21 -8.33
CA TYR A 39 -4.55 8.92 -7.50
C TYR A 39 -3.81 10.01 -8.30
N PRO A 40 -4.50 11.08 -8.74
CA PRO A 40 -3.91 12.08 -9.64
C PRO A 40 -2.78 12.89 -9.01
N GLN A 41 -2.71 12.92 -7.68
CA GLN A 41 -1.65 13.57 -6.91
C GLN A 41 -0.41 12.69 -6.66
N LEU A 42 -0.46 11.41 -7.04
CA LEU A 42 0.65 10.47 -6.81
C LEU A 42 1.23 10.01 -8.14
N LEU A 43 2.55 9.80 -8.17
CA LEU A 43 3.19 9.06 -9.26
C LEU A 43 2.86 7.58 -9.10
N THR A 44 1.85 7.12 -9.85
CA THR A 44 1.41 5.73 -9.88
C THR A 44 1.66 5.12 -11.26
N ARG A 45 1.82 3.80 -11.29
CA ARG A 45 1.96 3.03 -12.53
C ARG A 45 1.29 1.68 -12.38
N CYS A 46 0.78 1.14 -13.47
CA CYS A 46 0.23 -0.20 -13.52
C CYS A 46 1.36 -1.21 -13.69
N HIS A 47 1.46 -2.16 -12.77
CA HIS A 47 2.47 -3.22 -12.80
C HIS A 47 1.84 -4.55 -12.41
N ASN A 48 1.92 -5.54 -13.30
CA ASN A 48 1.28 -6.86 -13.14
C ASN A 48 -0.22 -6.78 -12.84
N GLY A 49 -0.92 -5.81 -13.45
CA GLY A 49 -2.36 -5.62 -13.23
C GLY A 49 -2.71 -4.95 -11.90
N GLU A 50 -1.73 -4.45 -11.13
CA GLU A 50 -1.95 -3.73 -9.89
C GLU A 50 -1.36 -2.31 -9.96
N CYS A 51 -2.08 -1.33 -9.41
CA CYS A 51 -1.56 0.03 -9.28
C CYS A 51 -0.52 0.10 -8.17
N VAL A 52 0.73 0.33 -8.55
CA VAL A 52 1.83 0.57 -7.62
C VAL A 52 2.15 2.05 -7.55
N VAL A 53 2.25 2.58 -6.34
CA VAL A 53 2.74 3.95 -6.12
C VAL A 53 4.25 3.91 -6.18
N MET A 54 4.84 4.60 -7.16
CA MET A 54 6.28 4.82 -7.18
C MET A 54 6.59 5.94 -6.18
N LEU A 55 7.03 5.56 -4.98
CA LEU A 55 7.68 6.51 -4.08
C LEU A 55 8.98 6.94 -4.74
N TYR A 56 8.97 8.10 -5.40
CA TYR A 56 10.19 8.75 -5.82
C TYR A 56 11.00 9.04 -4.56
N ARG A 57 12.00 8.22 -4.28
CA ARG A 57 12.97 8.49 -3.23
C ARG A 57 13.79 9.68 -3.71
N GLU A 58 13.36 10.90 -3.36
CA GLU A 58 14.15 12.13 -3.52
C GLU A 58 15.58 11.85 -3.05
N GLY A 59 16.54 11.79 -3.99
CA GLY A 59 17.95 11.55 -3.64
C GLY A 59 18.76 10.66 -4.60
N VAL A 60 18.16 10.01 -5.60
CA VAL A 60 18.95 9.28 -6.62
C VAL A 60 18.65 9.80 -8.02
N SER A 61 19.41 10.82 -8.42
CA SER A 61 19.49 11.29 -9.80
C SER A 61 20.16 10.20 -10.64
N MET A 62 19.39 9.37 -11.34
CA MET A 62 19.96 8.52 -12.38
C MET A 62 20.19 9.40 -13.61
N LYS A 63 21.45 9.81 -13.81
CA LYS A 63 21.93 10.22 -15.13
C LYS A 63 21.79 9.00 -16.04
N VAL A 64 20.86 9.06 -16.98
CA VAL A 64 20.86 8.17 -18.14
C VAL A 64 21.98 8.70 -19.04
N GLU A 65 23.16 8.06 -18.97
CA GLU A 65 24.17 8.22 -20.02
C GLU A 65 23.62 7.57 -21.30
N ASN A 66 23.76 8.31 -22.39
CA ASN A 66 23.11 8.13 -23.69
C ASN A 66 23.62 6.88 -24.43
#